data_AF-A0A2M8NDV4-F1
#
_entry.id   AF-A0A2M8NDV4-F1
#
_cell.length_a   1.000
_cell.length_b   1.000
_cell.length_c   1.000
_cell.angle_alpha   90.00
_cell.angle_beta   90.00
_cell.angle_gamma   90.00
#
_symmetry.space_group_name_H-M   'P 1'
#
loop_
_entity.id
_entity.type
_entity.pdbx_description
1 polymer ?
#
loop_
_entity_poly.entity_id
_entity_poly.type
_entity_poly.pdbx_seq_one_letter_code
_entity_poly.pdbx_strand_id
1 'polypeptide(L)'
;MAYKVEWLIPHQVIYCQFIDETNTDEIAEANKEIVGLMDTCPKQRVHVIADTLNLEKAPVKIQQVSQASQSVRHHNSGWYVVVTNNQFF
;
A
#
# COMPACT_ATOMS: atom_id res chain seq x y z
N MET A 1 -3.42 0.22 -15.08
CA MET A 1 -2.92 -0.03 -13.72
C MET A 1 -3.93 0.58 -12.78
N ALA A 2 -4.65 -0.25 -12.05
CA ALA A 2 -5.67 0.18 -11.10
C ALA A 2 -5.07 0.71 -9.78
N TYR A 3 -3.80 1.09 -9.77
CA TYR A 3 -3.11 1.62 -8.61
C TYR A 3 -2.03 2.64 -8.97
N LYS A 4 -1.66 3.45 -7.99
CA LYS A 4 -0.60 4.45 -8.04
C LYS A 4 0.24 4.35 -6.76
N VAL A 5 1.56 4.28 -6.88
CA VAL A 5 2.50 4.36 -5.75
C VAL A 5 3.46 5.52 -5.95
N GLU A 6 3.55 6.42 -4.98
CA GLU A 6 4.49 7.55 -5.03
C GLU A 6 4.92 8.01 -3.63
N TRP A 7 5.97 8.83 -3.58
CA TRP A 7 6.31 9.55 -2.36
C TRP A 7 5.35 10.71 -2.15
N LEU A 8 4.62 10.70 -1.02
CA LEU A 8 3.92 11.88 -0.53
C LEU A 8 4.86 12.82 0.22
N ILE A 9 5.72 12.23 1.05
CA ILE A 9 6.85 12.92 1.68
C ILE A 9 8.10 12.09 1.34
N PRO A 10 9.06 12.65 0.58
CA PRO A 10 10.23 11.91 0.14
C PRO A 10 10.95 11.20 1.31
N HIS A 11 11.22 9.91 1.12
CA HIS A 11 11.92 9.04 2.06
C HIS A 11 11.22 8.86 3.44
N GLN A 12 9.96 9.29 3.57
CA GLN A 12 9.23 9.21 4.86
C GLN A 12 7.81 8.67 4.72
N VAL A 13 7.04 9.14 3.74
CA VAL A 13 5.64 8.75 3.57
C VAL A 13 5.37 8.39 2.12
N ILE A 14 4.99 7.14 1.89
CA ILE A 14 4.52 6.63 0.61
C ILE A 14 3.00 6.75 0.58
N TYR A 15 2.49 7.24 -0.53
CA TYR A 15 1.07 7.21 -0.84
C TYR A 15 0.83 6.14 -1.91
N CYS A 16 -0.07 5.22 -1.58
CA CYS A 16 -0.53 4.18 -2.47
C CYS A 16 -2.04 4.38 -2.64
N GLN A 17 -2.50 4.56 -3.87
CA GLN A 17 -3.92 4.70 -4.18
C GLN A 17 -4.37 3.56 -5.09
N PHE A 18 -5.48 2.93 -4.77
CA PHE A 18 -6.17 1.97 -5.64
C PHE A 18 -7.44 2.63 -6.21
N ILE A 19 -7.67 2.44 -7.51
CA ILE A 19 -8.75 3.09 -8.28
C ILE A 19 -9.52 2.01 -9.04
N ASP A 20 -10.82 2.20 -9.25
CA ASP A 20 -11.69 1.33 -10.06
C ASP A 20 -11.76 -0.12 -9.55
N GLU A 21 -11.54 -1.11 -10.43
CA GLU A 21 -11.41 -2.52 -10.09
C GLU A 21 -9.94 -2.90 -10.02
N THR A 22 -9.47 -3.32 -8.83
CA THR A 22 -8.12 -3.86 -8.68
C THR A 22 -8.14 -5.38 -8.55
N ASN A 23 -7.10 -6.03 -9.06
CA ASN A 23 -6.90 -7.47 -8.91
C ASN A 23 -5.74 -7.81 -7.94
N THR A 24 -5.58 -9.10 -7.63
CA THR A 24 -4.56 -9.56 -6.68
C THR A 24 -3.13 -9.31 -7.16
N ASP A 25 -2.90 -9.39 -8.48
CA ASP A 25 -1.58 -9.20 -9.07
C ASP A 25 -1.16 -7.72 -8.97
N GLU A 26 -2.08 -6.80 -9.24
CA GLU A 26 -1.87 -5.36 -9.09
C GLU A 26 -1.54 -4.97 -7.64
N ILE A 27 -2.22 -5.57 -6.66
CA ILE A 27 -1.89 -5.37 -5.24
C ILE A 27 -0.48 -5.89 -4.92
N ALA A 28 -0.11 -7.05 -5.49
CA ALA A 28 1.22 -7.63 -5.29
C ALA A 28 2.31 -6.77 -5.94
N GLU A 29 2.05 -6.20 -7.12
CA GLU A 29 2.96 -5.28 -7.79
C GLU A 29 3.10 -3.97 -7.01
N ALA A 30 1.99 -3.36 -6.57
CA ALA A 30 2.01 -2.18 -5.70
C ALA A 30 2.83 -2.46 -4.43
N ASN A 31 2.72 -3.66 -3.85
CA ASN A 31 3.52 -4.04 -2.69
C ASN A 31 5.02 -4.07 -2.99
N LYS A 32 5.41 -4.65 -4.13
CA LYS A 32 6.81 -4.68 -4.57
C LYS A 32 7.35 -3.28 -4.81
N GLU A 33 6.56 -2.38 -5.38
CA GLU A 33 6.95 -0.98 -5.57
C GLU A 33 7.15 -0.27 -4.22
N ILE A 34 6.24 -0.46 -3.27
CA ILE A 34 6.37 0.09 -1.91
C ILE A 34 7.66 -0.41 -1.24
N VAL A 35 7.93 -1.72 -1.30
CA VAL A 35 9.17 -2.31 -0.74
C VAL A 35 10.40 -1.72 -1.43
N GLY A 36 10.39 -1.63 -2.76
CA GLY A 36 11.49 -1.03 -3.52
C GLY A 36 11.75 0.43 -3.12
N LEU A 37 10.71 1.22 -2.86
CA LEU A 37 10.86 2.56 -2.31
C LEU A 37 11.43 2.54 -0.89
N MET A 38 10.99 1.62 -0.02
CA MET A 38 11.53 1.48 1.33
C MET A 38 13.01 1.08 1.35
N ASP A 39 13.46 0.26 0.40
CA ASP A 39 14.86 -0.17 0.26
C ASP A 39 15.80 1.00 -0.07
N THR A 40 15.29 2.07 -0.67
CA THR A 40 16.08 3.30 -0.90
C THR A 40 16.39 4.07 0.38
N CYS A 41 15.76 3.70 1.51
CA CYS A 41 15.78 4.44 2.78
C CYS A 41 16.29 3.60 3.98
N PRO A 42 17.53 3.07 3.97
CA PRO A 42 17.98 2.04 4.91
C PRO A 42 18.05 2.44 6.40
N LYS A 43 17.85 3.72 6.74
CA LYS A 43 17.97 4.25 8.11
C LYS A 43 16.73 4.98 8.59
N GLN A 44 15.70 5.10 7.75
CA GLN A 44 14.52 5.92 8.02
C GLN A 44 13.29 5.04 8.03
N ARG A 45 12.44 5.19 9.06
CA ARG A 45 11.13 4.53 9.04
C ARG A 45 10.28 5.17 7.96
N VAL A 46 9.70 4.32 7.11
CA VAL A 46 8.82 4.70 6.01
C VAL A 46 7.41 4.31 6.37
N HIS A 47 6.52 5.27 6.23
CA HIS A 47 5.11 5.18 6.50
C HIS A 47 4.33 5.00 5.20
N VAL A 48 3.19 4.35 5.27
CA VAL A 48 2.35 4.13 4.08
C VAL A 48 0.92 4.54 4.35
N ILE A 49 0.36 5.30 3.42
CA ILE A 49 -1.07 5.57 3.31
C ILE A 49 -1.57 4.76 2.12
N ALA A 50 -2.49 3.82 2.37
CA ALA A 50 -3.22 3.09 1.35
C ALA A 50 -4.62 3.71 1.22
N ASP A 51 -4.84 4.46 0.15
CA ASP A 51 -6.14 5.03 -0.21
C ASP A 51 -6.91 4.06 -1.11
N THR A 52 -8.08 3.63 -0.63
CA THR A 52 -9.02 2.79 -1.37
C THR A 52 -10.37 3.47 -1.53
N LEU A 53 -10.47 4.80 -1.36
CA LEU A 53 -11.73 5.54 -1.46
C LEU A 53 -12.37 5.45 -2.85
N ASN A 54 -11.55 5.38 -3.89
CA ASN A 54 -12.02 5.28 -5.28
C ASN A 54 -12.03 3.84 -5.79
N LEU A 55 -11.95 2.85 -4.90
CA LEU A 55 -12.00 1.44 -5.26
C LEU A 55 -13.46 0.99 -5.31
N GLU A 56 -13.97 0.74 -6.51
CA GLU A 56 -15.34 0.27 -6.72
C GLU A 56 -15.50 -1.20 -6.30
N LYS A 57 -14.45 -2.00 -6.47
CA LYS A 57 -14.47 -3.43 -6.16
C LYS A 57 -13.15 -3.92 -5.56
N ALA A 58 -13.22 -4.26 -4.28
CA ALA A 58 -12.14 -4.92 -3.56
C ALA A 58 -12.17 -6.44 -3.79
N PRO A 59 -11.05 -7.10 -4.15
CA PRO A 59 -10.99 -8.55 -4.04
C PRO A 59 -11.24 -8.99 -2.60
N VAL A 60 -12.05 -10.05 -2.42
CA VAL A 60 -12.45 -10.62 -1.12
C VAL A 60 -11.24 -10.94 -0.21
N LYS A 61 -10.05 -11.12 -0.81
CA LYS A 61 -8.80 -11.44 -0.11
C LYS A 61 -7.93 -10.22 0.24
N ILE A 62 -8.36 -8.98 -0.03
CA ILE A 62 -7.56 -7.77 0.27
C ILE A 62 -7.10 -7.74 1.72
N GLN A 63 -7.96 -8.14 2.67
CA GLN A 63 -7.60 -8.17 4.08
C GLN A 63 -6.44 -9.14 4.35
N GLN A 64 -6.48 -10.33 3.75
CA GLN A 64 -5.42 -11.33 3.87
C GLN A 64 -4.12 -10.85 3.22
N VAL A 65 -4.21 -10.13 2.11
CA VAL A 65 -3.04 -9.57 1.41
C VAL A 65 -2.43 -8.40 2.19
N SER A 66 -3.25 -7.55 2.81
CA SER A 66 -2.76 -6.42 3.63
C SER A 66 -2.00 -6.89 4.88
N GLN A 67 -2.48 -7.93 5.58
CA GLN A 67 -1.83 -8.50 6.76
C GLN A 67 -0.62 -9.38 6.42
N ALA A 68 -0.57 -9.91 5.19
CA ALA A 68 0.55 -10.68 4.67
C ALA A 68 1.58 -9.82 3.91
N SER A 69 1.34 -8.52 3.77
CA SER A 69 2.15 -7.63 2.94
C SER A 69 3.61 -7.53 3.42
N GLN A 70 4.55 -7.63 2.49
CA GLN A 70 5.98 -7.57 2.79
C GLN A 70 6.38 -6.17 3.27
N SER A 71 5.71 -5.13 2.79
CA SER A 71 5.90 -3.73 3.22
C SER A 71 5.63 -3.51 4.72
N VAL A 72 4.63 -4.18 5.31
CA VAL A 72 4.36 -4.09 6.75
C VAL A 72 5.42 -4.79 7.59
N ARG A 73 6.02 -5.86 7.05
CA ARG A 73 7.08 -6.63 7.71
C ARG A 73 8.49 -6.10 7.43
N HIS A 74 8.61 -5.07 6.59
CA HIS A 74 9.88 -4.49 6.22
C HIS A 74 10.59 -3.91 7.45
N HIS A 75 11.91 -4.04 7.54
CA HIS A 75 12.68 -3.58 8.70
C HIS A 75 12.60 -2.06 8.91
N ASN A 76 12.36 -1.31 7.82
CA ASN A 76 12.11 0.14 7.85
C ASN A 76 10.62 0.50 7.93
N SER A 77 9.73 -0.45 8.19
CA SER A 77 8.30 -0.16 8.27
C SER A 77 7.97 0.72 9.49
N GLY A 78 7.16 1.75 9.26
CA GLY A 78 6.57 2.58 10.29
C GLY A 78 5.08 2.28 10.45
N TRP A 79 4.26 3.31 10.67
CA TRP A 79 2.80 3.16 10.64
C TRP A 79 2.27 2.91 9.22
N TYR A 80 1.13 2.23 9.18
CA TYR A 80 0.34 1.97 7.98
C TYR A 80 -1.07 2.49 8.22
N VAL A 81 -1.57 3.34 7.33
CA VAL A 81 -2.92 3.90 7.41
C VAL A 81 -3.69 3.44 6.18
N VAL A 82 -4.86 2.86 6.38
CA VAL A 82 -5.78 2.52 5.30
C VAL A 82 -6.94 3.50 5.33
N VAL A 83 -7.14 4.22 4.23
CA VAL A 83 -8.25 5.14 4.03
C VAL A 83 -9.28 4.43 3.17
N THR A 84 -10.43 4.10 3.76
CA THR A 84 -11.46 3.30 3.11
C THR A 84 -12.84 3.83 3.45
N ASN A 85 -13.71 3.84 2.46
CA ASN A 85 -15.16 4.06 2.56
C ASN A 85 -15.92 2.73 2.66
N ASN A 86 -15.24 1.61 2.43
CA ASN A 86 -15.81 0.28 2.47
C ASN A 86 -16.02 -0.14 3.92
N GLN A 87 -17.27 -0.41 4.32
CA GLN A 87 -17.69 -0.86 5.67
C GLN A 87 -17.13 -2.24 6.09
N PHE A 88 -16.21 -2.81 5.31
CA PHE A 88 -15.67 -4.16 5.49
C PHE A 88 -14.31 -4.19 6.19
N PHE A 89 -13.91 -3.15 6.91
CA PHE A 89 -12.83 -3.22 7.91
C PHE A 89 -13.42 -3.28 9.32
#